data_AF-A0A0P9PFZ9-F1
#
_entry.id   AF-A0A0P9PFZ9-F1
#
_cell.length_a   1.000
_cell.length_b   1.000
_cell.length_c   1.000
_cell.angle_alpha   90.00
_cell.angle_beta   90.00
_cell.angle_gamma   90.00
#
_symmetry.space_group_name_H-M   'P 1'
#
loop_
_entity.id
_entity.type
_entity.pdbx_description
1 polymer ?
#
loop_
_entity_poly.entity_id
_entity_poly.type
_entity_poly.pdbx_seq_one_letter_code
_entity_poly.pdbx_strand_id
1 'polypeptide(L)'
;MLGFICNLLIRPVADKYFMTDAELAAEQAIGHDKGANATTSLEWKASAGSKPLVIAAWLAVGIPLAWGVWITLQKTAVLFH
;
A
#
# COMPACT_ATOMS: atom_id res chain seq x y z
N MET A 1 11.12 -5.10 -16.34
CA MET A 1 12.59 -5.28 -16.28
C MET A 1 13.31 -4.07 -15.68
N LEU A 2 13.12 -2.85 -16.19
CA LEU A 2 13.75 -1.64 -15.60
C LEU A 2 13.44 -1.43 -14.11
N GLY A 3 12.18 -1.58 -13.69
CA GLY A 3 11.80 -1.42 -12.29
C GLY A 3 12.46 -2.42 -11.34
N PHE A 4 12.74 -3.63 -11.81
CA PHE A 4 13.46 -4.66 -11.04
C PHE A 4 14.95 -4.31 -10.91
N ILE A 5 15.58 -3.81 -11.98
CA ILE A 5 16.96 -3.33 -11.96
C ILE A 5 17.10 -2.11 -11.04
N CYS A 6 16.16 -1.16 -11.10
CA CYS A 6 16.13 -0.01 -10.18
C CYS A 6 15.96 -0.44 -8.72
N ASN A 7 15.16 -1.48 -8.45
CA ASN A 7 15.00 -2.02 -7.09
C ASN A 7 16.29 -2.70 -6.60
N LEU A 8 16.98 -3.45 -7.46
CA LEU A 8 18.26 -4.08 -7.14
C LEU A 8 19.42 -3.09 -6.96
N LEU A 9 19.37 -1.92 -7.58
CA LEU A 9 20.38 -0.87 -7.43
C LEU A 9 20.30 -0.14 -6.07
N ILE A 10 19.25 -0.36 -5.30
CA ILE A 10 19.12 0.16 -3.93
C ILE A 10 20.01 -0.69 -3.02
N ARG A 11 21.19 -0.16 -2.70
CA ARG A 11 22.15 -0.80 -1.79
C ARG A 11 21.73 -0.57 -0.34
N PRO A 12 21.98 -1.54 0.56
CA PRO A 12 21.76 -1.33 1.99
C PRO A 12 22.57 -0.12 2.47
N VAL A 13 21.97 0.67 3.35
CA VAL A 13 22.60 1.84 3.97
C VAL A 13 23.87 1.39 4.70
N ALA A 14 24.90 2.25 4.78
CA ALA A 14 26.18 1.90 5.37
C ALA A 14 26.09 1.82 6.91
N ASP A 15 26.85 0.89 7.52
CA ASP A 15 26.89 0.60 8.97
C ASP A 15 27.06 1.83 9.88
N LYS A 16 27.72 2.89 9.39
CA LYS A 16 27.90 4.16 10.11
C LYS A 16 26.61 4.98 10.35
N TYR A 17 25.51 4.63 9.69
CA TYR A 17 24.18 5.21 9.91
C TYR A 17 23.27 4.29 10.73
N PHE A 18 23.75 3.11 11.12
CA PHE A 18 23.04 2.26 12.06
C PHE A 18 23.35 2.72 13.48
N MET A 19 22.31 2.75 14.29
CA MET A 19 22.39 2.97 15.73
C MET A 19 23.20 1.83 16.36
N THR A 20 23.98 2.11 17.40
CA THR A 20 24.76 1.07 18.08
C THR A 20 23.82 0.00 18.66
N ASP A 21 24.21 -1.28 18.67
CA ASP A 21 23.31 -2.39 19.07
C ASP A 21 22.65 -2.19 20.45
N ALA A 22 23.37 -1.53 21.38
CA ALA A 22 22.86 -1.20 22.71
C ALA A 22 21.74 -0.15 22.69
N GLU A 23 21.87 0.85 21.82
CA GLU A 23 20.86 1.87 21.61
C GLU A 23 19.69 1.34 20.77
N LEU A 24 19.96 0.46 19.79
CA LEU A 24 18.93 -0.23 19.00
C LEU A 24 18.06 -1.15 19.89
N ALA A 25 18.66 -1.85 20.85
CA ALA A 25 17.94 -2.69 21.81
C ALA A 25 17.07 -1.88 22.77
N ALA A 26 17.54 -0.72 23.23
CA ALA A 26 16.77 0.19 24.07
C ALA A 26 15.59 0.81 23.29
N GLU A 27 15.80 1.23 22.05
CA GLU A 27 14.76 1.82 21.20
C GLU A 27 13.76 0.76 20.70
N GLN A 28 14.22 -0.46 20.39
CA GLN A 28 13.33 -1.60 20.10
C GLN A 28 12.49 -1.98 21.31
N ALA A 29 13.03 -1.96 22.53
CA ALA A 29 12.24 -2.22 23.73
C ALA A 29 11.12 -1.17 23.90
N ILE A 30 11.42 0.11 23.65
CA ILE A 30 10.42 1.20 23.71
C ILE A 30 9.42 1.13 22.54
N GLY A 31 9.86 0.74 21.34
CA GLY A 31 9.03 0.63 20.14
C GLY A 31 8.16 -0.62 20.12
N HIS A 32 8.64 -1.74 20.68
CA HIS A 32 7.88 -2.99 20.80
C HIS A 32 6.82 -2.91 21.89
N ASP A 33 7.08 -2.17 22.98
CA ASP A 33 6.08 -1.95 24.04
C ASP A 33 4.98 -0.95 23.61
N LYS A 34 5.30 -0.03 22.68
CA LYS A 34 4.31 0.87 22.03
C LYS A 34 3.62 0.25 20.82
N GLY A 35 4.15 -0.86 20.30
CA GLY A 35 3.66 -1.56 19.12
C GLY A 35 2.58 -2.56 19.48
N ALA A 36 1.33 -2.09 19.49
CA ALA A 36 0.12 -2.90 19.68
C ALA A 36 0.05 -3.62 21.03
N ASN A 37 -0.69 -3.02 21.98
CA ASN A 37 -1.37 -3.79 23.01
C ASN A 37 -2.01 -5.02 22.34
N ALA A 38 -1.58 -6.23 22.69
CA ALA A 38 -2.18 -7.48 22.20
C ALA A 38 -3.70 -7.57 22.53
N THR A 39 -4.18 -6.67 23.40
CA THR A 39 -5.57 -6.50 23.80
C THR A 39 -6.34 -5.47 22.96
N THR A 40 -5.67 -4.62 22.16
CA THR A 40 -6.33 -3.69 21.25
C THR A 40 -6.67 -4.45 19.98
N SER A 41 -7.95 -4.83 19.85
CA SER A 41 -8.46 -5.42 18.62
C SER A 41 -8.21 -4.46 17.45
N LEU A 42 -7.29 -4.82 16.56
CA LEU A 42 -7.09 -4.17 15.26
C LEU A 42 -8.25 -4.47 14.29
N GLU A 43 -9.31 -5.13 14.76
CA GLU A 43 -10.56 -5.31 14.03
C GLU A 43 -11.29 -3.98 13.89
N TRP A 44 -10.91 -3.22 12.88
CA TRP A 44 -11.74 -2.16 12.36
C TRP A 44 -12.95 -2.80 11.67
N LYS A 45 -14.10 -2.79 12.35
CA LYS A 45 -15.37 -3.21 11.76
C LYS A 45 -16.08 -1.99 11.18
N ALA A 46 -16.13 -1.91 9.85
CA ALA A 46 -16.94 -0.90 9.17
C ALA A 46 -18.39 -0.96 9.69
N SER A 47 -18.94 0.20 10.09
CA SER A 47 -20.36 0.30 10.48
C SER A 47 -21.24 -0.23 9.35
N ALA A 48 -22.22 -1.07 9.66
CA ALA A 48 -23.10 -1.64 8.63
C ALA A 48 -23.83 -0.55 7.82
N GLY A 49 -24.04 0.63 8.39
CA GLY A 49 -24.65 1.78 7.72
C GLY A 49 -23.75 2.51 6.72
N SER A 50 -22.42 2.29 6.72
CA SER A 50 -21.51 2.92 5.75
C SER A 50 -21.37 2.13 4.45
N LYS A 51 -21.86 0.88 4.41
CA LYS A 51 -21.83 0.02 3.22
C LYS A 51 -22.39 0.68 1.95
N PRO A 52 -23.57 1.32 1.92
CA PRO A 52 -24.08 1.95 0.71
C PRO A 52 -23.21 3.12 0.23
N LEU A 53 -22.64 3.91 1.15
CA LEU A 53 -21.73 5.01 0.82
C LEU A 53 -20.42 4.50 0.22
N VAL A 54 -19.86 3.43 0.79
CA VAL A 54 -18.64 2.80 0.28
C VAL A 54 -18.86 2.26 -1.13
N ILE A 55 -20.00 1.60 -1.38
CA ILE A 55 -20.36 1.12 -2.73
C ILE A 55 -20.51 2.29 -3.69
N ALA A 56 -21.21 3.36 -3.31
CA ALA A 56 -21.38 4.54 -4.15
C ALA A 56 -20.03 5.21 -4.48
N ALA A 57 -19.13 5.32 -3.50
CA ALA A 57 -17.78 5.85 -3.69
C ALA A 57 -16.97 4.98 -4.67
N TRP A 58 -17.02 3.66 -4.53
CA TRP A 58 -16.35 2.75 -5.46
C TRP A 58 -16.94 2.79 -6.87
N LEU A 59 -18.24 2.97 -7.02
CA LEU A 59 -18.86 3.17 -8.33
C LEU A 59 -18.44 4.49 -8.97
N ALA A 60 -18.39 5.57 -8.19
CA ALA A 60 -17.94 6.89 -8.67
C ALA A 60 -16.50 6.86 -9.20
N VAL A 61 -15.65 5.98 -8.66
CA VAL A 61 -14.26 5.77 -9.14
C VAL A 61 -14.21 4.74 -10.26
N GLY A 62 -14.92 3.61 -10.10
CA GLY A 62 -14.85 2.45 -10.98
C GLY A 62 -15.49 2.70 -12.36
N ILE A 63 -16.60 3.44 -12.42
CA ILE A 63 -17.30 3.75 -13.68
C ILE A 63 -16.40 4.55 -14.65
N PRO A 64 -15.83 5.72 -14.27
CA PRO A 64 -14.95 6.46 -15.15
C PRO A 64 -13.66 5.71 -15.51
N LEU A 65 -13.13 4.89 -14.60
CA LEU A 65 -11.98 4.02 -14.90
C LEU A 65 -12.32 2.96 -15.97
N ALA A 66 -13.41 2.23 -15.79
CA ALA A 66 -13.87 1.23 -16.74
C ALA A 66 -14.13 1.84 -18.12
N TRP A 67 -14.68 3.05 -18.15
CA TRP A 67 -14.88 3.81 -19.39
C TRP A 67 -13.55 4.12 -20.11
N GLY A 68 -12.54 4.61 -19.38
CA GLY A 68 -11.21 4.86 -19.94
C GLY A 68 -10.55 3.59 -20.49
N VAL A 69 -10.65 2.48 -19.75
CA VAL A 69 -10.15 1.16 -20.20
C VAL A 69 -10.87 0.72 -21.47
N TRP A 70 -12.20 0.84 -21.52
CA TRP A 70 -13.00 0.47 -22.69
C TRP A 70 -12.61 1.25 -23.95
N ILE A 71 -12.46 2.58 -23.85
CA ILE A 71 -12.01 3.41 -24.98
C ILE A 71 -10.63 2.97 -25.47
N THR A 72 -9.71 2.67 -24.54
CA THR A 72 -8.36 2.23 -24.88
C THR A 72 -8.38 0.90 -25.62
N LEU A 73 -9.20 -0.05 -25.16
CA LEU A 73 -9.42 -1.34 -25.83
C LEU A 73 -10.00 -1.15 -27.23
N GLN A 74 -11.00 -0.29 -27.41
CA GLN A 74 -11.58 0.00 -28.73
C GLN A 74 -10.54 0.58 -29.69
N LYS A 75 -9.76 1.58 -29.25
CA LYS A 75 -8.72 2.20 -30.08
C LYS A 75 -7.62 1.22 -30.45
N THR A 76 -7.25 0.36 -29.51
CA THR A 76 -6.22 -0.67 -29.71
C THR A 76 -6.70 -1.77 -30.65
N ALA A 77 -7.96 -2.21 -30.53
CA ALA A 77 -8.54 -3.24 -31.39
C ALA A 77 -8.54 -2.84 -32.87
N VAL A 78 -8.74 -1.55 -33.19
CA VAL A 78 -8.66 -1.04 -34.57
C VAL A 78 -7.24 -1.15 -35.15
N LEU A 79 -6.20 -1.18 -34.32
CA LEU A 79 -4.81 -1.36 -34.77
C LEU A 79 -4.49 -2.82 -35.14
N PHE A 80 -5.32 -3.76 -34.68
CA PHE A 80 -5.14 -5.19 -34.87
C PHE A 80 -6.11 -5.81 -35.89
N HIS A 81 -6.91 -4.98 -36.58
CA HIS A 81 -7.74 -5.38 -37.71
C HIS A 81 -7.16 -4.83 -39.02
#